data_AF-A0A2D8MKX6-F1
#
_entry.id   AF-A0A2D8MKX6-F1
#
_cell.length_a   1.000
_cell.length_b   1.000
_cell.length_c   1.000
_cell.angle_alpha   90.00
_cell.angle_beta   90.00
_cell.angle_gamma   90.00
#
_symmetry.space_group_name_H-M   'P 1'
#
loop_
_entity.id
_entity.type
_entity.pdbx_description
1 polymer ?
#
loop_
_entity_poly.entity_id
_entity_poly.type
_entity_poly.pdbx_seq_one_letter_code
_entity_poly.pdbx_strand_id
1 'polypeptide(L)' 'MAETAWTKQRSNYAMTQYRFVTRSRTGKWYPSLADAQRQANRIGAGFTDALGQFIAYRGTILEMREKRSN' A
#
# COMPACT_ATOMS: atom_id res chain seq x y z
N MET A 1 -8.54 -5.45 -34.69
CA MET A 1 -8.19 -6.45 -33.65
C MET A 1 -7.87 -5.69 -32.37
N ALA A 2 -8.81 -5.74 -31.41
CA ALA A 2 -8.76 -5.30 -30.02
C ALA A 2 -8.15 -3.92 -29.66
N GLU A 3 -9.00 -2.89 -29.68
CA GLU A 3 -8.84 -1.69 -28.85
C GLU A 3 -8.82 -2.10 -27.37
N THR A 4 -7.62 -2.23 -26.78
CA THR A 4 -7.42 -2.39 -25.34
C THR A 4 -7.50 -1.03 -24.64
N ALA A 5 -8.60 -0.33 -24.88
CA ALA A 5 -8.90 0.94 -24.25
C ALA A 5 -10.11 0.78 -23.34
N TRP A 6 -9.92 0.16 -22.16
CA TRP A 6 -10.78 0.44 -21.00
C TRP A 6 -10.21 -0.12 -19.70
N THR A 7 -9.52 0.73 -18.94
CA THR A 7 -9.54 0.67 -17.46
C THR A 7 -9.74 2.08 -16.93
N LYS A 8 -10.78 2.76 -17.43
CA LYS A 8 -11.32 3.96 -16.78
C LYS A 8 -12.56 3.60 -15.98
N GLN A 9 -12.43 2.56 -15.15
CA GLN A 9 -13.37 2.33 -14.07
C GLN A 9 -13.10 3.40 -13.00
N ARG A 10 -13.61 4.62 -13.26
CA ARG A 10 -13.82 5.66 -12.24
C ARG A 10 -14.93 5.19 -11.32
N SER A 11 -14.60 4.14 -10.59
CA SER A 11 -15.37 3.69 -9.46
C SER A 11 -15.36 4.82 -8.45
N ASN A 12 -16.52 5.43 -8.23
CA ASN A 12 -16.83 6.37 -7.14
C ASN A 12 -16.83 5.65 -5.77
N TYR A 13 -15.93 4.68 -5.62
CA TYR A 13 -15.80 3.81 -4.47
C TYR A 13 -14.66 4.37 -3.62
N ALA A 14 -14.97 4.56 -2.35
CA ALA A 14 -14.04 4.53 -1.24
C ALA A 14 -12.80 3.68 -1.55
N MET A 15 -11.70 4.30 -1.99
CA MET A 15 -10.47 3.56 -2.24
C MET A 15 -9.68 3.52 -0.93
N THR A 16 -9.67 2.37 -0.25
CA THR A 16 -8.81 2.18 0.91
C THR A 16 -7.36 2.33 0.49
N GLN A 17 -6.65 3.23 1.14
CA GLN A 17 -5.23 3.42 0.97
C GLN A 17 -4.49 2.91 2.20
N TYR A 18 -3.27 2.44 1.98
CA TYR A 18 -2.43 1.79 2.97
C TYR A 18 -1.10 2.52 3.07
N ARG A 19 -0.56 2.68 4.28
CA ARG A 19 0.83 3.11 4.48
C ARG A 19 1.44 2.46 5.70
N PHE A 20 2.77 2.30 5.68
CA PHE A 20 3.52 1.87 6.84
C PHE A 20 4.22 3.05 7.49
N VAL A 21 4.16 3.10 8.82
CA VAL A 21 4.77 4.14 9.65
C VAL A 21 5.74 3.46 10.60
N THR A 22 6.97 3.96 10.66
CA THR A 22 7.99 3.56 11.64
C THR A 22 8.27 4.73 12.57
N ARG A 23 9.05 4.49 13.63
CA ARG A 23 9.48 5.54 14.57
C ARG A 23 10.15 6.74 13.88
N SER A 24 10.90 6.51 12.80
CA SER A 24 11.71 7.55 12.14
C SER A 24 11.22 7.94 10.75
N ARG A 25 10.38 7.11 10.10
CA ARG A 25 9.97 7.30 8.70
C ARG A 25 8.51 6.98 8.50
N THR A 26 7.83 7.81 7.72
CA THR A 26 6.42 7.62 7.34
C THR A 26 6.33 7.32 5.84
N GLY A 27 5.71 6.19 5.49
CA GLY A 27 5.44 5.83 4.10
C GLY A 27 4.34 6.71 3.47
N LYS A 28 4.33 6.76 2.14
CA LYS A 28 3.22 7.40 1.40
C LYS A 28 1.98 6.51 1.45
N TRP A 29 0.83 7.09 1.11
CA TRP A 29 -0.41 6.34 0.93
C TRP A 29 -0.43 5.64 -0.43
N TYR A 30 -0.62 4.33 -0.42
CA TYR A 30 -0.70 3.49 -1.61
C TYR A 30 -2.09 2.91 -1.78
N PRO A 31 -2.56 2.71 -3.03
CA PRO A 31 -3.89 2.16 -3.31
C PRO A 31 -4.01 0.66 -3.04
N SER A 32 -2.88 -0.06 -2.87
CA SER A 32 -2.87 -1.49 -2.57
C SER A 32 -1.96 -1.80 -1.38
N LEU A 33 -2.33 -2.82 -0.60
CA LEU A 33 -1.49 -3.30 0.51
C LEU A 33 -0.14 -3.81 0.02
N ALA A 34 -0.11 -4.49 -1.14
CA ALA A 34 1.13 -5.00 -1.74
C ALA A 34 2.12 -3.88 -2.10
N ASP A 35 1.64 -2.75 -2.65
CA ASP A 35 2.47 -1.57 -2.90
C ASP A 35 3.02 -0.99 -1.60
N ALA A 36 2.17 -0.90 -0.57
CA ALA A 36 2.59 -0.41 0.74
C ALA A 36 3.67 -1.31 1.36
N GLN A 37 3.52 -2.63 1.29
CA GLN A 37 4.51 -3.61 1.79
C GLN A 37 5.83 -3.54 1.02
N ARG A 38 5.79 -3.42 -0.31
CA ARG A 38 7.01 -3.23 -1.13
C ARG A 38 7.77 -1.97 -0.71
N GLN A 39 7.06 -0.88 -0.42
CA GLN A 39 7.70 0.34 0.06
C GLN A 39 8.13 0.27 1.52
N ALA A 40 7.40 -0.48 2.34
CA ALA A 40 7.78 -0.77 3.72
C ALA A 40 9.17 -1.42 3.80
N ASN A 41 9.46 -2.38 2.90
CA ASN A 41 10.81 -2.97 2.78
C ASN A 41 11.88 -1.90 2.52
N ARG A 42 11.61 -0.95 1.60
CA ARG A 42 12.55 0.12 1.23
C ARG A 42 12.79 1.15 2.33
N ILE A 43 11.79 1.46 3.15
CA ILE A 43 11.93 2.42 4.27
C ILE A 43 12.37 1.75 5.58
N GLY A 44 12.71 0.45 5.55
CA GLY A 44 13.10 -0.30 6.74
C GLY A 44 11.97 -0.44 7.76
N ALA A 45 10.74 -0.60 7.29
CA ALA A 45 9.56 -0.86 8.12
C ALA A 45 9.30 -2.37 8.32
N GLY A 46 9.89 -3.21 7.49
CA GLY A 46 9.79 -4.67 7.56
C GLY A 46 10.61 -5.32 6.46
N PHE A 47 10.43 -6.63 6.30
CA PHE A 47 10.99 -7.41 5.20
C PHE A 47 9.96 -8.43 4.71
N THR A 48 10.14 -8.93 3.48
CA THR A 48 9.37 -10.08 2.98
C THR A 48 10.20 -11.33 3.16
N ASP A 49 9.65 -12.32 3.85
CA ASP A 49 10.29 -13.62 4.04
C ASP A 49 10.26 -14.45 2.75
N ALA A 50 11.05 -15.52 2.67
CA ALA A 50 11.12 -16.44 1.55
C ALA A 50 9.77 -17.06 1.19
N LEU A 51 8.85 -17.17 2.17
CA LEU A 51 7.47 -17.64 1.97
C LEU A 51 6.54 -16.57 1.37
N GLY A 52 7.04 -15.37 1.08
CA GLY A 52 6.25 -14.25 0.55
C GLY A 52 5.44 -13.49 1.61
N GLN A 53 5.61 -13.82 2.89
CA GLN A 53 4.94 -13.11 3.98
C GLN A 53 5.70 -11.83 4.33
N PHE A 54 4.97 -10.72 4.47
CA PHE A 54 5.55 -9.47 4.95
C PHE A 54 5.57 -9.47 6.48
N ILE A 55 6.77 -9.34 7.04
CA ILE A 55 7.01 -9.23 8.48
C ILE A 55 7.38 -7.80 8.81
N ALA A 56 6.52 -7.12 9.57
CA ALA A 56 6.77 -5.78 10.06
C ALA A 56 7.75 -5.80 11.24
N TYR A 57 8.70 -4.85 11.27
CA TYR A 57 9.57 -4.66 12.43
C TYR A 57 8.80 -4.13 13.64
N ARG A 58 9.39 -4.33 14.83
CA ARG A 58 8.78 -3.87 16.09
C ARG A 58 8.54 -2.36 16.05
N GLY A 59 7.29 -1.96 16.31
CA GLY A 59 6.89 -0.56 16.31
C GLY A 59 6.53 0.00 14.93
N THR A 60 6.58 -0.81 13.88
CA THR A 60 5.97 -0.47 12.60
C THR A 60 4.46 -0.61 12.69
N ILE A 61 3.72 0.40 12.22
CA ILE A 61 2.26 0.45 12.22
C ILE A 61 1.78 0.49 10.77
N LEU A 62 0.79 -0.34 10.45
CA LEU A 62 0.01 -0.22 9.21
C LEU A 62 -1.15 0.72 9.46
N GLU A 63 -1.19 1.82 8.73
CA GLU A 63 -2.34 2.70 8.71
C GLU A 63 -3.16 2.49 7.45
N MET A 64 -4.48 2.58 7.61
CA MET A 64 -5.46 2.46 6.54
C MET A 64 -6.33 3.70 6.55
N ARG A 65 -6.64 4.25 5.38
CA ARG A 65 -7.61 5.34 5.24
C ARG A 65 -8.52 5.12 4.06
N GLU A 66 -9.75 5.58 4.18
CA GLU A 66 -10.68 5.62 3.07
C GLU A 66 -10.43 6.89 2.24
N LYS A 67 -10.04 6.75 0.96
CA LYS A 67 -10.01 7.87 0.04
C LYS A 67 -11.38 8.04 -0.58
N ARG A 68 -12.17 8.97 -0.02
CA ARG A 68 -13.40 9.43 -0.64
C ARG A 68 -13.03 10.29 -1.86
N SER A 69 -13.48 9.88 -3.04
CA SER A 69 -13.41 10.75 -4.23
C SER A 69 -14.60 11.69 -4.15
N ASN A 70 -14.33 12.99 -4.03
CA ASN A 70 -15.35 14.04 -4.06
C ASN A 70 -15.67 14.43 -5.50
#